data_AF-A0A0P6XEN5-F1
#
_entry.id   AF-A0A0P6XEN5-F1
#
_cell.length_a   1.000
_cell.length_b   1.000
_cell.length_c   1.000
_cell.angle_alpha   90.00
_cell.angle_beta   90.00
_cell.angle_gamma   90.00
#
_symmetry.space_group_name_H-M   'P 1'
#
loop_
_entity.id
_entity.type
_entity.pdbx_description
1 polymer ?
#
loop_
_entity_poly.entity_id
_entity_poly.type
_entity_poly.pdbx_seq_one_letter_code
_entity_poly.pdbx_strand_id
1 'polypeptide(L)'
;MAETKFRRASDEPPDSQGPAFQRFLESMKIDFYKWHDGIGYDLDAFNEMNRSELKQVEDLLISRKDSDWRDVEALAALNTPFAVQALRDCLQSHNLECRLFAAKFLKEMGIEDQVEEVVIQTLPDTKIGNGLTFALSLAKTYPTEAIRRCILSTALTGNDDVRVHCAAMSLFLYGKAKSDFDPDNTIIYDFHEKDLAIRMKHFIELCRLVGVNPSAILTQLQVKPGNLNQI
;
A
#
# COMPACT_ATOMS: atom_id res chain seq x y z
N MET A 1 22.56 -5.57 -58.09
CA MET A 1 22.52 -4.20 -57.52
C MET A 1 21.17 -4.02 -56.87
N ALA A 2 21.14 -3.94 -55.55
CA ALA A 2 19.95 -3.61 -54.76
C ALA A 2 20.40 -2.57 -53.73
N GLU A 3 19.92 -1.33 -53.88
CA GLU A 3 20.23 -0.22 -53.00
C GLU A 3 19.45 -0.37 -51.69
N THR A 4 20.16 -0.77 -50.63
CA THR A 4 19.67 -0.68 -49.26
C THR A 4 19.60 0.79 -48.86
N LYS A 5 18.41 1.39 -48.94
CA LYS A 5 18.14 2.72 -48.37
C LYS A 5 18.29 2.65 -46.86
N PHE A 6 19.46 3.04 -46.35
CA PHE A 6 19.62 3.50 -44.97
C PHE A 6 18.62 4.63 -44.74
N ARG A 7 17.58 4.38 -43.94
CA ARG A 7 16.78 5.46 -43.36
C ARG A 7 17.72 6.27 -42.46
N ARG A 8 18.03 7.49 -42.88
CA ARG A 8 18.66 8.50 -42.02
C ARG A 8 17.79 8.63 -40.77
N ALA A 9 18.42 8.51 -39.60
CA ALA A 9 17.89 9.08 -38.38
C ALA A 9 17.55 10.55 -38.69
N SER A 10 16.27 10.86 -38.69
CA SER A 10 15.80 12.23 -38.84
C SER A 10 16.24 13.00 -37.61
N ASP A 11 17.09 14.00 -37.82
CA ASP A 11 17.40 15.09 -36.91
C ASP A 11 16.10 15.87 -36.59
N GLU A 12 15.23 15.32 -35.76
CA GLU A 12 14.14 16.09 -35.15
C GLU A 12 14.71 16.94 -34.00
N PRO A 13 14.27 18.21 -33.89
CA PRO A 13 14.76 19.12 -32.86
C PRO A 13 14.37 18.61 -31.46
N PRO A 14 15.18 18.86 -30.41
CA PRO A 14 15.03 18.20 -29.11
C PRO A 14 13.81 18.62 -28.25
N ASP A 15 12.87 19.44 -28.73
CA ASP A 15 12.09 20.30 -27.82
C ASP A 15 10.55 20.32 -27.98
N SER A 16 9.95 19.60 -28.94
CA SER A 16 8.47 19.47 -28.92
C SER A 16 8.07 18.17 -28.23
N GLN A 17 7.78 18.25 -26.94
CA GLN A 17 7.13 17.17 -26.19
C GLN A 17 5.88 16.70 -26.94
N GLY A 18 5.83 15.41 -27.29
CA GLY A 18 4.78 14.80 -28.07
C GLY A 18 3.44 14.73 -27.34
N PRO A 19 2.34 14.44 -28.07
CA PRO A 19 1.00 14.39 -27.49
C PRO A 19 0.85 13.39 -26.33
N ALA A 20 1.52 12.23 -26.40
CA ALA A 20 1.49 11.22 -25.35
C ALA A 20 2.13 11.72 -24.05
N PHE A 21 3.29 12.39 -24.15
CA PHE A 21 3.96 13.01 -23.00
C PHE A 21 3.04 14.02 -22.29
N GLN A 22 2.39 14.90 -23.07
CA GLN A 22 1.45 15.87 -22.51
C GLN A 22 0.23 15.19 -21.87
N ARG A 23 -0.30 14.14 -22.51
CA ARG A 23 -1.44 13.38 -21.98
C ARG A 23 -1.14 12.76 -20.62
N PHE A 24 0.06 12.19 -20.46
CA PHE A 24 0.52 11.70 -19.16
C PHE A 24 0.62 12.84 -18.13
N LEU A 25 1.28 13.96 -18.46
CA LEU A 25 1.40 15.09 -17.53
C LEU A 25 0.04 15.69 -17.12
N GLU A 26 -0.92 15.75 -18.03
CA GLU A 26 -2.29 16.16 -17.71
C GLU A 26 -3.00 15.15 -16.82
N SER A 27 -2.73 13.84 -16.98
CA SER A 27 -3.27 12.81 -16.10
C SER A 27 -2.76 12.93 -14.65
N MET A 28 -1.58 13.52 -14.46
CA MET A 28 -1.04 13.81 -13.12
C MET A 28 -1.80 14.95 -12.41
N LYS A 29 -2.53 15.79 -13.15
CA LYS A 29 -3.37 16.88 -12.60
C LYS A 29 -4.77 16.35 -12.28
N ILE A 30 -4.83 15.47 -11.31
CA ILE A 30 -6.06 14.79 -10.93
C ILE A 30 -6.84 15.58 -9.88
N ASP A 31 -8.14 15.74 -10.10
CA ASP A 31 -9.06 16.36 -9.14
C ASP A 31 -9.67 15.32 -8.19
N PHE A 32 -10.40 15.81 -7.18
CA PHE A 32 -11.05 14.96 -6.17
C PHE A 32 -11.98 13.91 -6.78
N TYR A 33 -12.72 14.24 -7.86
CA TYR A 33 -13.70 13.34 -8.46
C TYR A 33 -13.01 12.18 -9.17
N LYS A 34 -11.99 12.47 -9.97
CA LYS A 34 -11.20 11.44 -10.64
C LYS A 34 -10.51 10.52 -9.63
N TRP A 35 -9.98 11.06 -8.54
CA TRP A 35 -9.41 10.25 -7.46
C TRP A 35 -10.47 9.36 -6.78
N HIS A 36 -11.63 9.93 -6.44
CA HIS A 36 -12.72 9.21 -5.80
C HIS A 36 -13.22 8.04 -6.66
N ASP A 37 -13.29 8.24 -7.97
CA ASP A 37 -13.74 7.22 -8.93
C ASP A 37 -12.64 6.21 -9.29
N GLY A 38 -11.47 6.29 -8.64
CA GLY A 38 -10.36 5.34 -8.82
C GLY A 38 -9.62 5.51 -10.15
N ILE A 39 -9.71 6.67 -10.79
CA ILE A 39 -8.99 6.96 -12.04
C ILE A 39 -7.52 7.25 -11.70
N GLY A 40 -6.60 6.47 -12.24
CA GLY A 40 -5.16 6.65 -12.08
C GLY A 40 -4.52 7.57 -13.12
N TYR A 41 -3.19 7.53 -13.21
CA TYR A 41 -2.47 8.16 -14.32
C TYR A 41 -2.74 7.40 -15.64
N ASP A 42 -2.56 8.09 -16.77
CA ASP A 42 -2.64 7.48 -18.10
C ASP A 42 -1.32 6.76 -18.42
N LEU A 43 -1.19 5.54 -17.92
CA LEU A 43 0.01 4.70 -18.11
C LEU A 43 0.14 4.19 -19.56
N ASP A 44 -0.97 4.12 -20.31
CA ASP A 44 -0.96 3.69 -21.72
C ASP A 44 -0.16 4.67 -22.59
N ALA A 45 -0.06 5.95 -22.16
CA ALA A 45 0.78 6.94 -22.81
C ALA A 45 2.25 6.52 -22.91
N PHE A 46 2.77 5.67 -22.02
CA PHE A 46 4.16 5.20 -22.09
C PHE A 46 4.47 4.43 -23.37
N ASN A 47 3.47 3.76 -23.97
CA ASN A 47 3.65 2.99 -25.20
C ASN A 47 3.82 3.88 -26.45
N GLU A 48 3.41 5.15 -26.36
CA GLU A 48 3.46 6.12 -27.46
C GLU A 48 4.66 7.09 -27.33
N MET A 49 5.33 7.11 -26.18
CA MET A 49 6.45 8.01 -25.92
C MET A 49 7.75 7.51 -26.54
N ASN A 50 8.58 8.45 -26.98
CA ASN A 50 9.96 8.14 -27.38
C ASN A 50 10.86 7.97 -26.14
N ARG A 51 12.10 7.49 -26.35
CA ARG A 51 13.04 7.21 -25.26
C ARG A 51 13.41 8.45 -24.42
N SER A 52 13.49 9.62 -25.05
CA SER A 52 13.81 10.88 -24.35
C SER A 52 12.65 11.30 -23.43
N GLU A 53 11.42 11.15 -23.90
CA GLU A 53 10.20 11.44 -23.15
C GLU A 53 10.02 10.50 -21.97
N LEU A 54 10.18 9.19 -22.17
CA LEU A 54 10.14 8.21 -21.08
C LEU A 54 11.21 8.51 -20.02
N LYS A 55 12.40 8.93 -20.44
CA LYS A 55 13.45 9.31 -19.48
C LYS A 55 13.06 10.55 -18.67
N GLN A 56 12.45 11.56 -19.30
CA GLN A 56 11.94 12.73 -18.59
C GLN A 56 10.83 12.38 -17.59
N VAL A 57 9.91 11.46 -17.95
CA VAL A 57 8.89 10.95 -17.04
C VAL A 57 9.51 10.19 -15.88
N GLU A 58 10.46 9.29 -16.16
CA GLU A 58 11.19 8.56 -15.12
C GLU A 58 11.87 9.50 -14.13
N ASP A 59 12.61 10.50 -14.62
CA ASP A 59 13.30 11.48 -13.77
C ASP A 59 12.31 12.29 -12.92
N LEU A 60 11.17 12.68 -13.51
CA LEU A 60 10.09 13.35 -12.80
C LEU A 60 9.56 12.47 -11.67
N LEU A 61 9.18 11.23 -11.95
CA LEU A 61 8.60 10.30 -10.98
C LEU A 61 9.58 9.98 -9.85
N ILE A 62 10.86 9.72 -10.16
CA ILE A 62 11.90 9.45 -9.16
C ILE A 62 12.06 10.65 -8.21
N SER A 63 12.01 11.88 -8.73
CA SER A 63 12.16 13.10 -7.91
C SER A 63 11.04 13.27 -6.87
N ARG A 64 9.89 12.62 -7.07
CA ARG A 64 8.70 12.72 -6.23
C ARG A 64 8.21 11.41 -5.64
N LYS A 65 8.96 10.32 -5.78
CA LYS A 65 8.56 8.93 -5.44
C LYS A 65 7.93 8.71 -4.06
N ASP A 66 8.22 9.61 -3.11
CA ASP A 66 7.72 9.56 -1.73
C ASP A 66 6.48 10.45 -1.48
N SER A 67 5.96 11.10 -2.53
CA SER A 67 4.89 12.11 -2.41
C SER A 67 3.51 11.50 -2.61
N ASP A 68 3.35 10.63 -3.60
CA ASP A 68 2.07 10.10 -4.04
C ASP A 68 2.21 8.63 -4.43
N TRP A 69 1.29 7.78 -3.98
CA TRP A 69 1.33 6.36 -4.31
C TRP A 69 1.13 6.10 -5.81
N ARG A 70 0.50 7.02 -6.55
CA ARG A 70 0.34 6.91 -8.01
C ARG A 70 1.66 7.04 -8.75
N ASP A 71 2.62 7.78 -8.19
CA ASP A 71 3.97 7.83 -8.73
C ASP A 71 4.64 6.46 -8.62
N VAL A 72 4.39 5.73 -7.52
CA VAL A 72 4.89 4.35 -7.32
C VAL A 72 4.28 3.40 -8.35
N GLU A 73 2.99 3.51 -8.64
CA GLU A 73 2.34 2.75 -9.71
C GLU A 73 2.95 3.05 -11.09
N ALA A 74 3.18 4.33 -11.40
CA ALA A 74 3.81 4.72 -12.66
C ALA A 74 5.26 4.24 -12.77
N LEU A 75 6.03 4.26 -11.68
CA LEU A 75 7.38 3.67 -11.63
C LEU A 75 7.35 2.16 -11.90
N ALA A 76 6.37 1.44 -11.34
CA ALA A 76 6.18 0.02 -11.62
C ALA A 76 5.84 -0.25 -13.09
N ALA A 77 5.00 0.59 -13.70
CA ALA A 77 4.67 0.47 -15.12
C ALA A 77 5.86 0.77 -16.05
N LEU A 78 6.76 1.70 -15.67
CA LEU A 78 7.99 1.95 -16.44
C LEU A 78 8.94 0.74 -16.42
N ASN A 79 9.06 0.06 -15.27
CA ASN A 79 9.87 -1.16 -15.09
C ASN A 79 11.31 -1.07 -15.64
N THR A 80 11.92 0.11 -15.56
CA THR A 80 13.33 0.31 -15.88
C THR A 80 14.19 -0.01 -14.64
N PRO A 81 15.52 -0.21 -14.80
CA PRO A 81 16.39 -0.40 -13.65
C PRO A 81 16.35 0.75 -12.63
N PHE A 82 16.22 2.00 -13.08
CA PHE A 82 16.12 3.16 -12.18
C PHE A 82 14.75 3.26 -11.50
N ALA A 83 13.67 2.94 -12.22
CA ALA A 83 12.33 2.92 -11.62
C ALA A 83 12.21 1.81 -10.57
N VAL A 84 12.74 0.62 -10.85
CA VAL A 84 12.80 -0.48 -9.86
C VAL A 84 13.62 -0.09 -8.63
N GLN A 85 14.74 0.63 -8.81
CA GLN A 85 15.50 1.13 -7.66
C GLN A 85 14.68 2.15 -6.85
N ALA A 86 13.97 3.06 -7.50
CA ALA A 86 13.09 4.00 -6.81
C ALA A 86 11.94 3.31 -6.06
N LEU A 87 11.37 2.23 -6.60
CA LEU A 87 10.40 1.39 -5.87
C LEU A 87 11.00 0.78 -4.60
N ARG A 88 12.24 0.28 -4.68
CA ARG A 88 12.94 -0.24 -3.49
C ARG A 88 13.16 0.84 -2.45
N ASP A 89 13.52 2.05 -2.87
CA ASP A 89 13.68 3.18 -1.96
C ASP A 89 12.35 3.51 -1.26
N CYS A 90 11.21 3.41 -1.98
CA CYS A 90 9.88 3.62 -1.42
C CYS A 90 9.49 2.62 -0.33
N LEU A 91 10.12 1.43 -0.24
CA LEU A 91 9.91 0.51 0.89
C LEU A 91 10.32 1.13 2.25
N GLN A 92 11.12 2.19 2.23
CA GLN A 92 11.51 2.95 3.42
C GLN A 92 10.83 4.33 3.49
N SER A 93 9.84 4.60 2.63
CA SER A 93 9.17 5.89 2.56
C SER A 93 8.47 6.23 3.88
N HIS A 94 8.47 7.51 4.25
CA HIS A 94 7.63 8.01 5.35
C HIS A 94 6.15 8.09 4.95
N ASN A 95 5.86 8.13 3.65
CA ASN A 95 4.51 7.99 3.16
C ASN A 95 4.11 6.51 3.19
N LEU A 96 3.18 6.18 4.08
CA LEU A 96 2.74 4.81 4.32
C LEU A 96 2.08 4.20 3.07
N GLU A 97 1.39 4.99 2.27
CA GLU A 97 0.77 4.52 1.02
C GLU A 97 1.84 4.15 0.00
N CYS A 98 2.82 5.04 -0.25
CA CYS A 98 3.95 4.75 -1.13
C CYS A 98 4.66 3.46 -0.71
N ARG A 99 4.86 3.27 0.61
CA ARG A 99 5.49 2.08 1.16
C ARG A 99 4.70 0.79 0.86
N LEU A 100 3.40 0.80 1.11
CA LEU A 100 2.51 -0.34 0.87
C LEU A 100 2.42 -0.68 -0.62
N PHE A 101 2.29 0.33 -1.49
CA PHE A 101 2.26 0.14 -2.93
C PHE A 101 3.58 -0.37 -3.50
N ALA A 102 4.73 0.10 -2.98
CA ALA A 102 6.03 -0.40 -3.39
C ALA A 102 6.17 -1.89 -3.10
N ALA A 103 5.78 -2.33 -1.89
CA ALA A 103 5.80 -3.74 -1.51
C ALA A 103 4.89 -4.60 -2.41
N LYS A 104 3.70 -4.08 -2.73
CA LYS A 104 2.75 -4.74 -3.66
C LYS A 104 3.38 -4.93 -5.05
N PHE A 105 3.84 -3.84 -5.67
CA PHE A 105 4.32 -3.89 -7.05
C PHE A 105 5.61 -4.69 -7.19
N LEU A 106 6.57 -4.53 -6.26
CA LEU A 106 7.80 -5.34 -6.28
C LEU A 106 7.51 -6.85 -6.21
N LYS A 107 6.47 -7.25 -5.46
CA LYS A 107 6.01 -8.64 -5.39
C LYS A 107 5.34 -9.07 -6.69
N GLU A 108 4.40 -8.29 -7.21
CA GLU A 108 3.67 -8.60 -8.46
C GLU A 108 4.61 -8.71 -9.67
N MET A 109 5.68 -7.92 -9.68
CA MET A 109 6.74 -7.96 -10.69
C MET A 109 7.71 -9.15 -10.51
N GLY A 110 7.60 -9.91 -9.42
CA GLY A 110 8.48 -11.03 -9.11
C GLY A 110 9.91 -10.62 -8.75
N ILE A 111 10.12 -9.38 -8.31
CA ILE A 111 11.44 -8.82 -8.00
C ILE A 111 11.80 -9.06 -6.54
N GLU A 112 10.87 -8.79 -5.63
CA GLU A 112 11.11 -8.83 -4.19
C GLU A 112 9.79 -8.96 -3.43
N ASP A 113 9.76 -9.81 -2.41
CA ASP A 113 8.56 -10.04 -1.59
C ASP A 113 8.79 -9.57 -0.15
N GLN A 114 8.42 -8.33 0.13
CA GLN A 114 8.44 -7.74 1.47
C GLN A 114 7.03 -7.42 2.00
N VAL A 115 5.98 -8.00 1.41
CA VAL A 115 4.60 -7.63 1.76
C VAL A 115 4.29 -7.91 3.24
N GLU A 116 4.70 -9.07 3.77
CA GLU A 116 4.49 -9.40 5.18
C GLU A 116 5.15 -8.38 6.12
N GLU A 117 6.43 -8.09 5.89
CA GLU A 117 7.20 -7.16 6.72
C GLU A 117 6.60 -5.74 6.66
N VAL A 118 6.32 -5.23 5.46
CA VAL A 118 5.79 -3.88 5.28
C VAL A 118 4.40 -3.74 5.90
N VAL A 119 3.50 -4.72 5.75
CA VAL A 119 2.18 -4.69 6.39
C VAL A 119 2.32 -4.65 7.91
N ILE A 120 3.17 -5.52 8.49
CA ILE A 120 3.36 -5.59 9.95
C ILE A 120 3.93 -4.29 10.53
N GLN A 121 4.87 -3.66 9.82
CA GLN A 121 5.50 -2.43 10.27
C GLN A 121 4.60 -1.20 10.08
N THR A 122 3.76 -1.19 9.05
CA THR A 122 3.01 0.01 8.64
C THR A 122 1.61 0.06 9.26
N LEU A 123 0.92 -1.07 9.35
CA LEU A 123 -0.49 -1.13 9.77
C LEU A 123 -0.79 -0.38 11.09
N PRO A 124 0.03 -0.50 12.16
CA PRO A 124 -0.25 0.20 13.43
C PRO A 124 -0.30 1.72 13.32
N ASP A 125 0.43 2.30 12.36
CA ASP A 125 0.57 3.75 12.18
C ASP A 125 -0.40 4.33 11.14
N THR A 126 -1.13 3.46 10.42
CA THR A 126 -2.12 3.90 9.42
C THR A 126 -3.33 4.59 10.04
N LYS A 127 -4.07 5.35 9.24
CA LYS A 127 -5.36 5.97 9.59
C LYS A 127 -6.32 5.92 8.41
N ILE A 128 -7.60 6.24 8.63
CA ILE A 128 -8.54 6.45 7.52
C ILE A 128 -7.99 7.58 6.63
N GLY A 129 -7.89 7.31 5.33
CA GLY A 129 -7.29 8.24 4.35
C GLY A 129 -5.76 8.33 4.40
N ASN A 130 -5.09 7.48 5.19
CA ASN A 130 -3.63 7.37 5.21
C ASN A 130 -3.21 5.90 5.34
N GLY A 131 -3.31 5.15 4.25
CA GLY A 131 -2.78 3.78 4.15
C GLY A 131 -3.61 2.66 4.78
N LEU A 132 -4.59 2.92 5.64
CA LEU A 132 -5.33 1.85 6.34
C LEU A 132 -6.04 0.89 5.37
N THR A 133 -6.79 1.45 4.42
CA THR A 133 -7.50 0.66 3.41
C THR A 133 -6.53 -0.23 2.61
N PHE A 134 -5.37 0.31 2.24
CA PHE A 134 -4.36 -0.43 1.47
C PHE A 134 -3.68 -1.52 2.31
N ALA A 135 -3.33 -1.24 3.57
CA ALA A 135 -2.74 -2.21 4.47
C ALA A 135 -3.69 -3.40 4.71
N LEU A 136 -4.98 -3.13 4.92
CA LEU A 136 -5.99 -4.17 5.08
C LEU A 136 -6.25 -4.95 3.79
N SER A 137 -6.23 -4.29 2.63
CA SER A 137 -6.34 -4.96 1.32
C SER A 137 -5.17 -5.92 1.05
N LEU A 138 -3.94 -5.51 1.36
CA LEU A 138 -2.77 -6.38 1.27
C LEU A 138 -2.85 -7.54 2.25
N ALA A 139 -3.27 -7.28 3.49
CA ALA A 139 -3.44 -8.33 4.47
C ALA A 139 -4.51 -9.36 4.08
N LYS A 140 -5.58 -8.91 3.43
CA LYS A 140 -6.61 -9.77 2.84
C LYS A 140 -6.07 -10.63 1.70
N THR A 141 -5.24 -10.02 0.84
CA THR A 141 -4.65 -10.69 -0.33
C THR A 141 -3.56 -11.69 0.06
N TYR A 142 -2.77 -11.36 1.10
CA TYR A 142 -1.63 -12.14 1.56
C TYR A 142 -1.75 -12.49 3.06
N PRO A 143 -2.72 -13.32 3.48
CA PRO A 143 -3.08 -13.49 4.90
C PRO A 143 -2.18 -14.51 5.61
N THR A 144 -0.88 -14.23 5.69
CA THR A 144 0.07 -15.06 6.44
C THR A 144 -0.26 -15.07 7.94
N GLU A 145 0.24 -16.06 8.67
CA GLU A 145 0.03 -16.14 10.11
C GLU A 145 0.59 -14.92 10.87
N ALA A 146 1.71 -14.36 10.40
CA ALA A 146 2.28 -13.15 11.01
C ALA A 146 1.39 -11.91 10.76
N ILE A 147 0.87 -11.75 9.55
CA ILE A 147 -0.11 -10.69 9.23
C ILE A 147 -1.39 -10.84 10.06
N ARG A 148 -1.95 -12.06 10.14
CA ARG A 148 -3.16 -12.33 10.94
C ARG A 148 -2.97 -11.96 12.41
N ARG A 149 -1.81 -12.30 12.98
CA ARG A 149 -1.46 -11.94 14.36
C ARG A 149 -1.25 -10.44 14.52
N CYS A 150 -0.61 -9.79 13.56
CA CYS A 150 -0.46 -8.33 13.54
C CYS A 150 -1.83 -7.64 13.57
N ILE A 151 -2.73 -7.98 12.64
CA ILE A 151 -4.10 -7.43 12.63
C ILE A 151 -4.80 -7.65 13.97
N LEU A 152 -4.77 -8.87 14.50
CA LEU A 152 -5.40 -9.18 15.77
C LEU A 152 -4.82 -8.34 16.91
N SER A 153 -3.49 -8.21 16.97
CA SER A 153 -2.82 -7.36 17.97
C SER A 153 -3.17 -5.87 17.81
N THR A 154 -3.28 -5.39 16.57
CA THR A 154 -3.61 -4.00 16.24
C THR A 154 -5.07 -3.70 16.56
N ALA A 155 -5.98 -4.69 16.55
CA ALA A 155 -7.33 -4.52 17.10
C ALA A 155 -7.29 -4.09 18.57
N LEU A 156 -6.35 -4.62 19.36
CA LEU A 156 -6.17 -4.22 20.77
C LEU A 156 -5.40 -2.90 20.92
N THR A 157 -4.25 -2.74 20.25
CA THR A 157 -3.29 -1.67 20.55
C THR A 157 -3.28 -0.51 19.55
N GLY A 158 -3.97 -0.64 18.42
CA GLY A 158 -4.01 0.39 17.38
C GLY A 158 -4.66 1.68 17.83
N ASN A 159 -4.58 2.71 16.98
CA ASN A 159 -5.33 3.94 17.17
C ASN A 159 -6.84 3.75 16.92
N ASP A 160 -7.64 4.76 17.26
CA ASP A 160 -9.10 4.66 17.28
C ASP A 160 -9.73 4.22 15.96
N ASP A 161 -9.18 4.70 14.84
CA ASP A 161 -9.66 4.36 13.51
C ASP A 161 -9.31 2.91 13.18
N VAL A 162 -8.08 2.50 13.47
CA VAL A 162 -7.55 1.20 13.05
C VAL A 162 -8.15 0.04 13.84
N ARG A 163 -8.45 0.21 15.13
CA ARG A 163 -8.85 -0.92 16.01
C ARG A 163 -10.11 -1.64 15.53
N VAL A 164 -11.15 -0.90 15.18
CA VAL A 164 -12.43 -1.46 14.73
C VAL A 164 -12.27 -2.18 13.40
N HIS A 165 -11.55 -1.58 12.46
CA HIS A 165 -11.29 -2.22 11.16
C HIS A 165 -10.42 -3.48 11.31
N CYS A 166 -9.45 -3.48 12.24
CA CYS A 166 -8.65 -4.68 12.51
C CYS A 166 -9.45 -5.78 13.23
N ALA A 167 -10.39 -5.42 14.12
CA ALA A 167 -11.29 -6.40 14.73
C ALA A 167 -12.19 -7.06 13.67
N ALA A 168 -12.76 -6.27 12.77
CA ALA A 168 -13.57 -6.76 11.65
C ALA A 168 -12.75 -7.65 10.70
N MET A 169 -11.55 -7.18 10.29
CA MET A 169 -10.66 -7.96 9.44
C MET A 169 -10.20 -9.26 10.13
N SER A 170 -10.02 -9.27 11.45
CA SER A 170 -9.71 -10.50 12.20
C SER A 170 -10.84 -11.52 12.07
N LEU A 171 -12.10 -11.12 12.23
CA LEU A 171 -13.22 -12.04 12.04
C LEU A 171 -13.24 -12.59 10.60
N PHE A 172 -13.00 -11.74 9.61
CA PHE A 172 -12.96 -12.16 8.21
C PHE A 172 -11.83 -13.15 7.89
N LEU A 173 -10.58 -12.83 8.26
CA LEU A 173 -9.42 -13.68 7.96
C LEU A 173 -9.47 -15.07 8.63
N TYR A 174 -10.18 -15.18 9.75
CA TYR A 174 -10.42 -16.44 10.46
C TYR A 174 -11.76 -17.10 10.10
N GLY A 175 -12.46 -16.62 9.06
CA GLY A 175 -13.67 -17.23 8.52
C GLY A 175 -14.90 -17.12 9.44
N LYS A 176 -14.95 -16.09 10.28
CA LYS A 176 -16.06 -15.80 11.21
C LYS A 176 -17.01 -14.72 10.70
N ALA A 177 -16.62 -13.97 9.66
CA ALA A 177 -17.42 -12.93 9.02
C ALA A 177 -17.54 -13.19 7.51
N LYS A 178 -18.60 -12.68 6.89
CA LYS A 178 -18.86 -12.84 5.44
C LYS A 178 -18.10 -11.83 4.57
N SER A 179 -17.78 -10.67 5.15
CA SER A 179 -17.04 -9.57 4.53
C SER A 179 -15.92 -9.10 5.46
N ASP A 180 -14.96 -8.39 4.90
CA ASP A 180 -13.86 -7.72 5.63
C ASP A 180 -14.35 -6.62 6.57
N PHE A 181 -15.59 -6.17 6.38
CA PHE A 181 -16.36 -5.42 7.37
C PHE A 181 -17.81 -5.93 7.40
N ASP A 182 -18.16 -6.71 8.42
CA ASP A 182 -19.48 -7.33 8.56
C ASP A 182 -20.22 -6.69 9.76
N PRO A 183 -21.21 -5.80 9.50
CA PRO A 183 -21.87 -5.03 10.54
C PRO A 183 -22.71 -5.88 11.50
N ASP A 184 -23.05 -7.12 11.13
CA ASP A 184 -23.78 -8.04 12.00
C ASP A 184 -22.92 -8.51 13.19
N ASN A 185 -21.58 -8.40 13.08
CA ASN A 185 -20.65 -8.74 14.15
C ASN A 185 -20.45 -7.57 15.10
N THR A 186 -21.42 -7.32 15.98
CA THR A 186 -21.47 -6.13 16.84
C THR A 186 -20.24 -5.94 17.73
N ILE A 187 -19.51 -7.01 18.08
CA ILE A 187 -18.28 -6.94 18.88
C ILE A 187 -17.21 -6.02 18.28
N ILE A 188 -17.19 -5.83 16.95
CA ILE A 188 -16.18 -4.96 16.31
C ILE A 188 -16.28 -3.53 16.81
N TYR A 189 -17.49 -3.06 17.16
CA TYR A 189 -17.72 -1.69 17.63
C TYR A 189 -17.23 -1.47 19.06
N ASP A 190 -17.13 -2.53 19.87
CA ASP A 190 -16.60 -2.43 21.24
C ASP A 190 -15.12 -2.01 21.26
N PHE A 191 -14.40 -2.15 20.13
CA PHE A 191 -13.00 -1.74 20.01
C PHE A 191 -12.80 -0.22 19.87
N HIS A 192 -13.89 0.56 19.80
CA HIS A 192 -13.82 2.02 20.01
C HIS A 192 -13.52 2.41 21.46
N GLU A 193 -13.71 1.49 22.41
CA GLU A 193 -13.44 1.70 23.84
C GLU A 193 -12.02 2.23 24.07
N LYS A 194 -11.93 3.29 24.89
CA LYS A 194 -10.68 3.97 25.22
C LYS A 194 -9.97 3.24 26.36
N ASP A 195 -10.71 2.81 27.37
CA ASP A 195 -10.18 2.10 28.51
C ASP A 195 -9.56 0.76 28.07
N LEU A 196 -8.26 0.62 28.28
CA LEU A 196 -7.52 -0.58 27.89
C LEU A 196 -8.01 -1.83 28.61
N ALA A 197 -8.41 -1.73 29.88
CA ALA A 197 -8.88 -2.86 30.66
C ALA A 197 -10.25 -3.36 30.18
N ILE A 198 -11.15 -2.45 29.77
CA ILE A 198 -12.43 -2.83 29.16
C ILE A 198 -12.17 -3.43 27.76
N ARG A 199 -11.40 -2.76 26.92
CA ARG A 199 -11.01 -3.24 25.59
C ARG A 199 -10.32 -4.61 25.62
N MET A 200 -9.52 -4.89 26.64
CA MET A 200 -8.90 -6.21 26.85
C MET A 200 -9.94 -7.33 27.01
N LYS A 201 -11.09 -7.06 27.65
CA LYS A 201 -12.17 -8.05 27.77
C LYS A 201 -12.76 -8.39 26.41
N HIS A 202 -13.03 -7.37 25.59
CA HIS A 202 -13.50 -7.54 24.21
C HIS A 202 -12.46 -8.24 23.33
N PHE A 203 -11.18 -7.96 23.55
CA PHE A 203 -10.08 -8.65 22.85
C PHE A 203 -10.02 -10.14 23.18
N ILE A 204 -10.16 -10.52 24.45
CA ILE A 204 -10.22 -11.94 24.87
C ILE A 204 -11.41 -12.63 24.20
N GLU A 205 -12.56 -11.97 24.15
CA GLU A 205 -13.74 -12.49 23.48
C GLU A 205 -13.53 -12.64 21.96
N LEU A 206 -12.95 -11.64 21.29
CA LEU A 206 -12.57 -11.73 19.89
C LEU A 206 -11.63 -12.93 19.64
N CYS A 207 -10.59 -13.09 20.47
CA CYS A 207 -9.67 -14.23 20.41
C CYS A 207 -10.40 -15.57 20.53
N ARG A 208 -11.37 -15.66 21.45
CA ARG A 208 -12.22 -16.84 21.62
C ARG A 208 -13.06 -17.14 20.36
N LEU A 209 -13.64 -16.12 19.73
CA LEU A 209 -14.43 -16.27 18.51
C LEU A 209 -13.59 -16.78 17.34
N VAL A 210 -12.35 -16.27 17.19
CA VAL A 210 -11.44 -16.67 16.11
C VAL A 210 -10.61 -17.92 16.42
N GLY A 211 -10.70 -18.47 17.64
CA GLY A 211 -9.99 -19.69 18.05
C GLY A 211 -8.50 -19.49 18.33
N VAL A 212 -8.09 -18.27 18.71
CA VAL A 212 -6.70 -17.93 19.04
C VAL A 212 -6.54 -17.81 20.55
N ASN A 213 -5.44 -18.33 21.10
CA ASN A 213 -5.12 -18.15 22.52
C ASN A 213 -4.67 -16.69 22.75
N PRO A 214 -5.39 -15.88 23.56
CA PRO A 214 -5.06 -14.47 23.78
C PRO A 214 -3.66 -14.29 24.39
N SER A 215 -3.21 -15.21 25.26
CA SER A 215 -1.87 -15.13 25.85
C SER A 215 -0.76 -15.21 24.80
N ALA A 216 -0.96 -15.97 23.71
CA ALA A 216 0.03 -16.09 22.64
C ALA A 216 0.24 -14.77 21.88
N ILE A 217 -0.78 -13.90 21.83
CA ILE A 217 -0.69 -12.56 21.24
C ILE A 217 -0.08 -11.58 22.25
N LEU A 218 -0.54 -11.62 23.50
CA LEU A 218 -0.08 -10.71 24.55
C LEU A 218 1.41 -10.87 24.87
N THR A 219 1.94 -12.09 24.86
CA THR A 219 3.38 -12.32 25.04
C THR A 219 4.21 -11.63 23.95
N GLN A 220 3.73 -11.60 22.70
CA GLN A 220 4.43 -10.91 21.61
C GLN A 220 4.47 -9.38 21.80
N LEU A 221 3.43 -8.81 22.41
CA LEU A 221 3.38 -7.39 22.74
C LEU A 221 4.35 -7.01 23.87
N GLN A 222 4.53 -7.91 24.86
CA GLN A 222 5.46 -7.68 25.99
C GLN A 222 6.94 -7.79 25.60
N VAL A 223 7.25 -8.45 24.48
CA VAL A 223 8.63 -8.66 24.00
C VAL A 223 9.18 -7.46 23.20
N LYS A 224 8.42 -6.37 23.01
CA LYS A 224 8.95 -5.09 22.52
C LYS A 224 9.36 -4.18 23.70
N PRO A 225 10.64 -4.12 24.11
CA PRO A 225 11.07 -3.17 25.12
C PRO A 225 11.10 -1.78 24.49
N GLY A 226 10.14 -0.92 24.81
CA GLY A 226 10.18 0.48 24.36
C GLY A 226 8.95 1.36 24.62
N ASN A 227 7.73 0.82 24.64
CA ASN A 227 6.53 1.67 24.53
C ASN A 227 5.47 1.54 25.64
N LEU A 228 5.78 0.97 26.79
CA LEU A 228 4.83 0.92 27.92
C LEU A 228 4.95 2.09 28.91
N ASN A 229 5.76 3.12 28.61
CA ASN A 229 5.93 4.31 29.47
C ASN A 229 5.40 5.62 28.84
N GLN A 230 4.50 5.55 27.86
CA GLN A 230 3.79 6.74 27.36
C GLN A 230 2.33 6.42 27.00
N ILE A 231 1.54 5.90 27.95
CA ILE A 231 0.07 6.04 27.97
C ILE A 231 -0.39 6.13 29.42
#